data_AF-A0A1Q5QYQ2-F1
#
_entry.id   AF-A0A1Q5QYQ2-F1
#
_cell.length_a   1.000
_cell.length_b   1.000
_cell.length_c   1.000
_cell.angle_alpha   90.00
_cell.angle_beta   90.00
_cell.angle_gamma   90.00
#
_symmetry.space_group_name_H-M   'P 1'
#
loop_
_entity.id
_entity.type
_entity.pdbx_description
1 polymer ?
#
loop_
_entity_poly.entity_id
_entity_poly.type
_entity_poly.pdbx_seq_one_letter_code
_entity_poly.pdbx_strand_id
1 'polypeptide(L)'
;MAYKDEYEVARLHMHTGFLDELRREFDGDFTVQYHLAPPFLPARLDARGRPKKRAFGQWLQTPLRLLAGLKGLRGTAFDIFGYTAERRAERELITWYEALIDTMLGKLDAARLPDLTAIAKAPMEIRGYGPVKDAAIDKTKAEVARLTAQLTSAQSDTDDGSGRRAALGG
;
A
#
# COMPACT_ATOMS: atom_id res chain seq x y z
N MET A 1 4.19 6.02 3.06
CA MET A 1 4.46 4.62 2.64
C MET A 1 5.49 4.64 1.53
N ALA A 2 6.59 3.89 1.66
CA ALA A 2 7.64 3.82 0.64
C ALA A 2 7.13 3.01 -0.55
N TYR A 3 6.89 3.67 -1.68
CA TYR A 3 6.37 3.06 -2.90
C TYR A 3 7.49 2.72 -3.87
N LYS A 4 7.46 1.49 -4.39
CA LYS A 4 8.17 1.15 -5.63
C LYS A 4 7.15 1.31 -6.76
N ASP A 5 7.09 2.50 -7.36
CA ASP A 5 6.33 2.66 -8.60
C ASP A 5 7.16 2.15 -9.78
N GLU A 6 6.47 1.79 -10.85
CA GLU A 6 7.08 1.24 -12.06
C GLU A 6 8.05 2.24 -12.69
N TYR A 7 7.79 3.54 -12.50
CA TYR A 7 8.68 4.64 -12.90
C TYR A 7 10.00 4.63 -12.12
N GLU A 8 9.99 4.44 -10.79
CA GLU A 8 11.22 4.31 -9.98
C GLU A 8 11.93 2.97 -10.26
N VAL A 9 11.20 1.89 -10.53
CA VAL A 9 11.81 0.63 -11.00
C VAL A 9 12.58 0.88 -12.30
N ALA A 10 11.96 1.58 -13.26
CA ALA A 10 12.58 1.91 -14.53
C ALA A 10 13.80 2.82 -14.34
N ARG A 11 13.70 3.84 -13.48
CA ARG A 11 14.81 4.75 -13.15
C ARG A 11 15.99 4.03 -12.50
N LEU A 12 15.72 3.12 -11.56
CA LEU A 12 16.76 2.31 -10.91
C LEU A 12 17.46 1.35 -11.89
N HIS A 13 16.77 0.86 -12.91
CA HIS A 13 17.43 0.01 -13.90
C HIS A 13 18.19 0.82 -14.95
N MET A 14 17.68 2.00 -15.34
CA MET A 14 18.17 2.74 -16.52
C MET A 14 19.02 3.97 -16.21
N HIS A 15 18.86 4.63 -15.05
CA HIS A 15 19.47 5.93 -14.75
C HIS A 15 20.41 5.95 -13.54
N THR A 16 20.52 4.87 -12.76
CA THR A 16 21.43 4.84 -11.59
C THR A 16 22.78 4.18 -11.88
N GLY A 17 23.11 3.94 -13.15
CA GLY A 17 24.39 3.33 -13.54
C GLY A 17 24.41 1.79 -13.47
N PHE A 18 23.28 1.13 -13.18
CA PHE A 18 23.18 -0.33 -13.09
C PHE A 18 23.68 -1.05 -14.36
N LEU A 19 23.37 -0.52 -15.55
CA LEU A 19 23.86 -1.07 -16.80
C LEU A 19 25.36 -0.89 -16.99
N ASP A 20 25.93 0.20 -16.48
CA ASP A 20 27.37 0.47 -16.57
C ASP A 20 28.14 -0.38 -15.56
N GLU A 21 27.57 -0.65 -14.39
CA GLU A 21 28.08 -1.60 -13.40
C GLU A 21 28.11 -3.02 -13.96
N LEU A 22 27.00 -3.47 -14.56
CA LEU A 22 26.93 -4.75 -15.29
C LEU A 22 28.01 -4.88 -16.37
N ARG A 23 28.28 -3.79 -17.11
CA ARG A 23 29.33 -3.76 -18.14
C ARG A 23 30.74 -3.82 -17.59
N ARG A 24 30.96 -3.37 -16.36
CA ARG A 24 32.27 -3.41 -15.69
C ARG A 24 32.53 -4.76 -15.03
N GLU A 25 31.48 -5.43 -14.58
CA GLU A 25 31.59 -6.68 -13.82
C GLU A 25 31.57 -7.93 -14.71
N PHE A 26 30.97 -7.85 -15.90
CA PHE A 26 30.96 -8.94 -16.87
C PHE A 26 31.85 -8.61 -18.08
N ASP A 27 32.91 -9.39 -18.28
CA ASP A 27 33.75 -9.34 -19.48
C ASP A 27 33.06 -10.08 -20.66
N GLY A 28 33.06 -9.45 -21.84
CA GLY A 28 32.53 -10.02 -23.09
C GLY A 28 31.11 -9.57 -23.49
N ASP A 29 30.56 -10.20 -24.55
CA ASP A 29 29.20 -9.93 -25.04
C ASP A 29 28.15 -10.59 -24.14
N PHE A 30 27.64 -9.85 -23.15
CA PHE A 30 26.55 -10.32 -22.30
C PHE A 30 25.19 -9.74 -22.72
N THR A 31 24.14 -10.56 -22.63
CA THR A 31 22.76 -10.16 -22.89
C THR A 31 21.97 -10.11 -21.59
N VAL A 32 21.33 -8.97 -21.30
CA VAL A 32 20.50 -8.82 -20.10
C VAL A 32 19.08 -9.33 -20.37
N GLN A 33 18.63 -10.31 -19.58
CA GLN A 33 17.24 -10.78 -19.55
C GLN A 33 16.52 -10.26 -18.31
N TYR A 34 15.43 -9.52 -18.54
CA TYR A 34 14.59 -8.95 -17.51
C TYR A 34 13.40 -9.87 -17.23
N HIS A 35 13.22 -10.26 -15.98
CA HIS A 35 12.09 -11.11 -15.57
C HIS A 35 11.00 -10.23 -14.97
N LEU A 36 9.98 -9.90 -15.77
CA LEU A 36 8.86 -9.05 -15.34
C LEU A 36 7.53 -9.81 -15.37
N ALA A 37 6.59 -9.36 -14.55
CA ALA A 37 5.17 -9.72 -14.64
C ALA A 37 4.38 -8.45 -15.04
N PRO A 38 4.34 -8.09 -16.34
CA PRO A 38 3.69 -6.87 -16.79
C PRO A 38 2.18 -6.94 -16.52
N PRO A 39 1.58 -5.93 -15.86
CA PRO A 39 0.15 -5.94 -15.52
C PRO A 39 -0.76 -5.90 -16.77
N PHE A 40 -0.27 -5.38 -17.89
CA PHE A 40 -1.04 -5.22 -19.13
C PHE A 40 -0.92 -6.41 -20.10
N LEU A 41 -0.04 -7.37 -19.84
CA LEU A 41 0.08 -8.56 -20.67
C LEU A 41 -0.70 -9.69 -19.98
N PRO A 42 -1.69 -10.31 -20.64
CA PRO A 42 -2.40 -11.45 -20.09
C PRO A 42 -1.40 -12.60 -19.86
N ALA A 43 -0.94 -12.74 -18.61
CA ALA A 43 -0.07 -13.83 -18.21
C ALA A 43 -0.94 -14.99 -17.73
N ARG A 44 -0.64 -16.20 -18.20
CA ARG A 44 -1.21 -17.41 -17.60
C ARG A 44 -0.95 -17.38 -16.11
N LEU A 45 -1.98 -17.61 -15.31
CA LEU A 45 -1.84 -17.71 -13.86
C LEU A 45 -1.05 -18.99 -13.53
N ASP A 46 -0.22 -18.92 -12.49
CA ASP A 46 0.40 -20.10 -11.91
C ASP A 46 -0.63 -20.94 -11.12
N ALA A 47 -0.22 -22.09 -10.59
CA ALA A 47 -1.08 -22.96 -9.79
C ALA A 47 -1.61 -22.30 -8.50
N ARG A 48 -1.09 -21.11 -8.15
CA ARG A 48 -1.48 -20.30 -6.99
C ARG A 48 -2.24 -19.03 -7.39
N GLY A 49 -2.67 -18.92 -8.66
CA GLY A 49 -3.45 -17.79 -9.15
C GLY A 49 -2.65 -16.51 -9.41
N ARG A 50 -1.31 -16.57 -9.51
CA ARG A 50 -0.46 -15.38 -9.72
C ARG A 50 0.01 -15.24 -11.16
N PRO A 51 0.17 -14.02 -11.70
CA PRO A 51 0.70 -13.81 -13.05
C PRO A 51 2.09 -14.46 -13.22
N LYS A 52 2.24 -15.36 -14.20
CA LYS A 52 3.56 -15.95 -14.49
C LYS A 52 4.56 -14.88 -14.93
N LYS A 53 5.74 -14.87 -14.30
CA LYS A 53 6.89 -14.06 -14.73
C LYS A 53 7.29 -14.46 -16.15
N ARG A 54 7.56 -13.47 -17.00
CA ARG A 54 8.06 -13.67 -18.37
C ARG A 54 9.45 -13.05 -18.50
N ALA A 55 10.33 -13.74 -19.20
CA ALA A 55 11.63 -13.20 -19.58
C ALA A 55 11.46 -12.28 -20.79
N PHE A 56 11.99 -11.07 -20.67
CA PHE A 56 12.09 -10.09 -21.73
C PHE A 56 13.57 -9.87 -22.03
N GLY A 57 13.91 -9.87 -23.32
CA GLY A 57 15.28 -9.61 -23.75
C GLY A 57 15.67 -8.14 -23.60
N GLN A 58 16.86 -7.82 -24.10
CA GLN A 58 17.48 -6.49 -24.01
C GLN A 58 16.65 -5.36 -24.65
N TRP A 59 15.73 -5.71 -25.57
CA TRP A 59 14.79 -4.76 -26.18
C TRP A 59 13.92 -4.00 -25.17
N LEU A 60 13.72 -4.56 -23.97
CA LEU A 60 12.94 -3.94 -22.90
C LEU A 60 13.64 -2.71 -22.27
N GLN A 61 14.94 -2.53 -22.50
CA GLN A 61 15.66 -1.35 -22.01
C GLN A 61 15.14 -0.06 -22.64
N THR A 62 14.72 -0.11 -23.91
CA THR A 62 14.19 1.06 -24.63
C THR A 62 12.89 1.60 -24.02
N PRO A 63 11.82 0.79 -23.82
CA PRO A 63 10.62 1.27 -23.14
C PRO A 63 10.87 1.61 -21.67
N LEU A 64 11.76 0.90 -20.95
CA LEU A 64 12.13 1.27 -19.58
C LEU A 64 12.81 2.65 -19.52
N ARG A 65 13.68 2.98 -20.48
CA ARG A 65 14.31 4.30 -20.55
C ARG A 65 13.30 5.41 -20.81
N LEU A 66 12.31 5.16 -21.67
CA LEU A 66 11.20 6.10 -21.88
C LEU A 66 10.38 6.28 -20.61
N LEU A 67 9.98 5.18 -19.95
CA LEU A 67 9.25 5.23 -18.68
C LEU A 67 10.02 5.98 -17.60
N ALA A 68 11.33 5.78 -17.53
CA ALA A 68 12.17 6.46 -16.55
C ALA A 68 12.20 8.00 -16.76
N GLY A 69 12.08 8.48 -18.00
CA GLY A 69 11.92 9.89 -18.34
C GLY A 69 10.49 10.43 -18.15
N LEU A 70 9.49 9.55 -18.10
CA LEU A 70 8.07 9.89 -17.94
C LEU A 70 7.60 9.90 -16.47
N LYS A 71 8.52 9.96 -15.50
CA LYS A 71 8.18 10.07 -14.07
C LYS A 71 7.19 11.22 -13.76
N GLY A 72 7.21 12.29 -14.54
CA GLY A 72 6.27 13.42 -14.41
C GLY A 72 4.80 13.06 -14.69
N LEU A 73 4.52 11.94 -15.36
CA LEU A 73 3.17 11.44 -15.57
C LEU A 73 2.57 10.80 -14.31
N ARG A 74 3.38 10.49 -13.30
CA ARG A 74 2.91 9.89 -12.04
C ARG A 74 1.80 10.73 -11.42
N GLY A 75 0.65 10.10 -11.17
CA GLY A 75 -0.50 10.78 -10.57
C GLY A 75 -1.27 11.70 -11.52
N THR A 76 -0.93 11.75 -12.81
CA THR A 76 -1.70 12.47 -13.83
C THR A 76 -2.75 11.56 -14.48
N ALA A 77 -3.66 12.15 -15.26
CA ALA A 77 -4.65 11.39 -16.05
C ALA A 77 -4.01 10.49 -17.14
N PHE A 78 -2.73 10.66 -17.44
CA PHE A 78 -2.00 9.81 -18.38
C PHE A 78 -1.21 8.68 -17.70
N ASP A 79 -1.36 8.53 -16.38
CA ASP A 79 -0.72 7.45 -15.63
C ASP A 79 -1.42 6.11 -15.85
N ILE A 80 -1.04 5.38 -16.90
CA ILE A 80 -1.60 4.06 -17.23
C ILE A 80 -1.46 3.05 -16.09
N PHE A 81 -0.41 3.16 -15.27
CA PHE A 81 -0.22 2.32 -14.08
C PHE A 81 -1.15 2.76 -12.95
N GLY A 82 -1.45 4.06 -12.88
CA GLY A 82 -2.41 4.71 -11.99
C GLY A 82 -3.87 4.26 -12.12
N TYR A 83 -4.21 3.57 -13.21
CA TYR A 83 -5.55 3.00 -13.45
C TYR A 83 -5.70 1.53 -13.02
N THR A 84 -4.61 0.87 -12.62
CA THR A 84 -4.70 -0.52 -12.14
C THR A 84 -5.52 -0.59 -10.84
N ALA A 85 -6.20 -1.73 -10.63
CA ALA A 85 -6.98 -1.97 -9.42
C ALA A 85 -6.14 -1.79 -8.14
N GLU A 86 -4.86 -2.19 -8.19
CA GLU A 86 -3.90 -2.01 -7.10
C GLU A 86 -3.70 -0.52 -6.78
N ARG A 87 -3.47 0.35 -7.78
CA ARG A 87 -3.33 1.80 -7.53
C ARG A 87 -4.59 2.46 -7.00
N ARG A 88 -5.77 2.01 -7.44
CA ARG A 88 -7.03 2.51 -6.91
C ARG A 88 -7.19 2.14 -5.43
N ALA A 89 -6.98 0.87 -5.09
CA ALA A 89 -7.06 0.38 -3.72
C ALA A 89 -6.03 1.09 -2.81
N GLU A 90 -4.84 1.38 -3.33
CA GLU A 90 -3.81 2.12 -2.60
C GLU A 90 -4.19 3.57 -2.29
N ARG A 91 -4.77 4.29 -3.26
CA ARG A 91 -5.27 5.65 -3.03
C ARG A 91 -6.42 5.64 -2.04
N GLU A 92 -7.35 4.70 -2.19
CA GLU A 92 -8.46 4.52 -1.26
C GLU A 92 -7.95 4.23 0.16
N LEU A 93 -6.89 3.43 0.31
CA LEU A 93 -6.30 3.12 1.61
C LEU A 93 -5.73 4.36 2.31
N ILE A 94 -5.13 5.29 1.56
CA ILE A 94 -4.65 6.57 2.08
C ILE A 94 -5.83 7.40 2.59
N THR A 95 -6.84 7.62 1.76
CA THR A 95 -8.02 8.41 2.12
C THR A 95 -8.78 7.80 3.30
N TRP A 96 -8.90 6.47 3.33
CA TRP A 96 -9.49 5.74 4.45
C TRP A 96 -8.70 5.94 5.74
N TYR A 97 -7.37 5.91 5.68
CA TYR A 97 -6.53 6.13 6.85
C TYR A 97 -6.61 7.58 7.36
N GLU A 98 -6.61 8.56 6.46
CA GLU A 98 -6.79 9.97 6.81
C GLU A 98 -8.13 10.19 7.53
N ALA A 99 -9.23 9.66 6.97
CA ALA A 99 -10.55 9.73 7.59
C ALA A 99 -10.61 9.04 8.97
N LEU A 100 -9.89 7.93 9.14
CA LEU A 100 -9.75 7.24 10.43
C LEU A 100 -9.06 8.15 11.45
N ILE A 101 -7.95 8.77 11.08
CA ILE A 101 -7.21 9.69 11.96
C ILE A 101 -8.07 10.91 12.32
N ASP A 102 -8.77 11.52 11.36
CA ASP A 102 -9.67 12.65 11.62
C ASP A 102 -10.78 12.27 12.60
N THR A 103 -11.38 11.09 12.43
CA THR A 103 -12.40 10.56 13.35
C THR A 103 -11.85 10.37 14.77
N MET A 104 -10.61 9.89 14.88
CA MET A 104 -9.95 9.68 16.16
C MET A 104 -9.58 10.99 16.85
N LEU A 105 -9.11 11.99 16.10
CA LEU A 105 -8.81 13.33 16.64
C LEU A 105 -10.06 13.98 17.24
N GLY A 106 -11.23 13.80 16.61
CA GLY A 106 -12.52 14.26 17.15
C GLY A 106 -12.96 13.54 18.44
N LYS A 107 -12.34 12.40 18.79
CA LYS A 107 -12.65 11.59 19.99
C LYS A 107 -11.48 11.54 20.97
N LEU A 108 -10.47 12.39 20.79
CA LEU A 108 -9.21 12.33 21.54
C LEU A 108 -9.42 12.67 23.01
N ASP A 109 -8.93 11.80 23.88
CA ASP A 109 -8.99 11.92 25.33
C ASP A 109 -7.89 11.07 25.95
N ALA A 110 -7.33 11.52 27.07
CA ALA A 110 -6.21 10.89 27.75
C ALA A 110 -6.54 9.45 28.19
N ALA A 111 -7.78 9.20 28.61
CA ALA A 111 -8.23 7.86 29.01
C ALA A 111 -8.28 6.87 27.84
N ARG A 112 -8.43 7.36 26.60
CA ARG A 112 -8.65 6.56 25.38
C ARG A 112 -7.43 6.50 24.48
N LEU A 113 -6.35 7.19 24.85
CA LEU A 113 -5.13 7.27 24.07
C LEU A 113 -4.51 5.90 23.74
N PRO A 114 -4.50 4.89 24.64
CA PRO A 114 -3.98 3.56 24.31
C PRO A 114 -4.77 2.87 23.19
N ASP A 115 -6.10 2.90 23.26
CA ASP A 115 -6.99 2.26 22.30
C ASP A 115 -6.94 2.94 20.93
N LEU A 116 -6.95 4.28 20.94
CA LEU A 116 -6.76 5.10 19.76
C LEU A 116 -5.39 4.79 19.10
N THR A 117 -4.33 4.67 19.89
CA THR A 117 -3.01 4.30 19.38
C THR A 117 -3.00 2.91 18.74
N ALA A 118 -3.71 1.93 19.32
CA ALA A 118 -3.83 0.60 18.73
C ALA A 118 -4.53 0.63 17.36
N ILE A 119 -5.60 1.41 17.23
CA ILE A 119 -6.32 1.62 15.97
C ILE A 119 -5.41 2.29 14.92
N ALA A 120 -4.68 3.34 15.29
CA ALA A 120 -3.78 4.04 14.36
C ALA A 120 -2.58 3.18 13.90
N LYS A 121 -2.15 2.20 14.71
CA LYS A 121 -1.06 1.28 14.37
C LYS A 121 -1.49 0.15 13.43
N ALA A 122 -2.74 -0.32 13.49
CA ALA A 122 -3.18 -1.47 12.70
C ALA A 122 -2.94 -1.32 11.17
N PRO A 123 -3.21 -0.16 10.53
CA PRO A 123 -2.89 0.07 9.12
C PRO A 123 -1.40 -0.05 8.78
N MET A 124 -0.52 0.18 9.75
CA MET A 124 0.93 0.05 9.57
C MET A 124 1.36 -1.41 9.44
N GLU A 125 0.52 -2.41 9.68
CA GLU A 125 0.85 -3.83 9.51
C GLU A 125 0.56 -4.37 8.10
N ILE A 126 -0.07 -3.55 7.24
CA ILE A 126 -0.34 -3.95 5.85
C ILE A 126 0.99 -4.08 5.10
N ARG A 127 1.30 -5.30 4.65
CA ARG A 127 2.53 -5.68 3.94
C ARG A 127 2.21 -6.64 2.78
N GLY A 128 3.16 -6.78 1.87
CA GLY A 128 3.03 -7.68 0.71
C GLY A 128 2.65 -6.94 -0.57
N TYR A 129 2.38 -7.72 -1.62
CA TYR A 129 2.10 -7.24 -2.98
C TYR A 129 0.91 -8.00 -3.59
N GLY A 130 0.16 -7.34 -4.47
CA GLY A 130 -0.98 -7.94 -5.18
C GLY A 130 -1.97 -8.65 -4.25
N PRO A 131 -2.39 -9.90 -4.52
CA PRO A 131 -3.44 -10.58 -3.76
C PRO A 131 -3.15 -10.74 -2.25
N VAL A 132 -1.87 -10.80 -1.87
CA VAL A 132 -1.47 -10.88 -0.45
C VAL A 132 -1.74 -9.55 0.25
N LYS A 133 -1.50 -8.44 -0.45
CA LYS A 133 -1.77 -7.09 0.06
C LYS A 133 -3.27 -6.84 0.15
N ASP A 134 -4.04 -7.27 -0.85
CA ASP A 134 -5.50 -7.13 -0.85
C ASP A 134 -6.12 -7.84 0.37
N ALA A 135 -5.74 -9.11 0.60
CA ALA A 135 -6.19 -9.85 1.78
C ALA A 135 -5.73 -9.20 3.10
N ALA A 136 -4.53 -8.62 3.14
CA ALA A 136 -4.04 -7.88 4.31
C ALA A 136 -4.83 -6.59 4.56
N ILE A 137 -5.23 -5.87 3.49
CA ILE A 137 -6.09 -4.68 3.58
C ILE A 137 -7.44 -5.07 4.17
N ASP A 138 -8.11 -6.09 3.62
CA ASP A 138 -9.43 -6.52 4.08
C ASP A 138 -9.41 -6.94 5.56
N LYS A 139 -8.42 -7.74 5.94
CA LYS A 139 -8.21 -8.15 7.33
C LYS A 139 -8.00 -6.95 8.26
N THR A 140 -7.21 -5.98 7.82
CA THR A 140 -6.90 -4.80 8.64
C THR A 140 -8.10 -3.86 8.78
N LYS A 141 -8.87 -3.65 7.70
CA LYS A 141 -10.12 -2.87 7.75
C LYS A 141 -11.12 -3.52 8.71
N ALA A 142 -11.26 -4.85 8.69
CA ALA A 142 -12.12 -5.58 9.62
C ALA A 142 -11.67 -5.43 11.09
N GLU A 143 -10.36 -5.52 11.35
CA GLU A 143 -9.83 -5.35 12.70
C GLU A 143 -10.01 -3.92 13.22
N VAL A 144 -9.78 -2.91 12.39
CA VAL A 144 -10.04 -1.51 12.75
C VAL A 144 -11.53 -1.29 13.06
N ALA A 145 -12.43 -1.87 12.27
CA ALA A 145 -13.87 -1.79 12.55
C ALA A 145 -14.22 -2.43 13.90
N ARG A 146 -13.64 -3.60 14.22
CA ARG A 146 -13.80 -4.28 15.50
C ARG A 146 -13.33 -3.42 16.67
N LEU A 147 -12.12 -2.87 16.59
CA LEU A 147 -11.55 -2.01 17.63
C LEU A 147 -12.37 -0.72 17.82
N THR A 148 -12.83 -0.12 16.73
CA THR A 148 -13.67 1.10 16.78
C THR A 148 -15.04 0.84 17.41
N ALA A 149 -15.63 -0.33 17.16
CA ALA A 149 -16.89 -0.73 17.79
C ALA A 149 -16.73 -0.93 19.31
N GLN A 150 -15.63 -1.57 19.75
CA GLN A 150 -15.32 -1.77 21.17
C GLN A 150 -15.13 -0.45 21.92
N LEU A 151 -14.47 0.51 21.28
CA LEU A 151 -14.30 1.85 21.85
C LEU A 151 -15.66 2.54 22.06
N THR A 152 -16.61 2.34 21.14
CA THR A 152 -17.95 2.94 21.21
C THR A 152 -18.81 2.28 22.29
N SER A 153 -18.76 0.96 22.46
CA SER A 153 -19.49 0.26 23.54
C SER A 153 -18.95 0.58 24.94
N ALA A 154 -17.63 0.80 25.07
CA ALA A 154 -17.04 1.23 26.33
C ALA A 154 -17.50 2.65 26.74
N GLN A 155 -17.84 3.51 25.77
CA GLN A 155 -18.39 4.84 26.05
C GLN A 155 -19.79 4.78 26.65
N SER A 156 -20.68 3.92 26.14
CA SER A 156 -22.05 3.81 26.66
C SER A 156 -22.09 3.35 28.11
N ASP A 157 -21.19 2.44 28.51
CA ASP A 157 -21.11 1.95 29.89
C ASP A 157 -20.51 2.98 30.86
N THR A 158 -19.59 3.83 30.38
CA THR A 158 -18.96 4.86 31.21
C THR A 158 -19.90 6.05 31.44
N ASP A 159 -20.72 6.41 30.44
CA ASP A 159 -21.65 7.54 30.52
C ASP A 159 -22.91 7.21 31.36
N ASP A 160 -23.39 5.96 31.30
CA ASP A 160 -24.56 5.50 32.10
C ASP A 160 -24.24 5.28 33.59
N GLY A 161 -22.96 5.11 33.94
CA GLY A 161 -22.50 4.96 35.33
C GLY A 161 -22.45 6.28 36.14
N SER A 162 -22.35 7.42 35.47
CA SER A 162 -22.23 8.74 36.12
C SER A 162 -23.58 9.30 36.60
N GLY A 163 -24.68 8.95 35.94
CA GLY A 163 -26.02 9.47 36.25
C GLY A 163 -26.73 8.85 37.47
N ARG A 164 -26.28 7.69 37.97
CA ARG A 164 -27.00 6.93 39.01
C ARG A 164 -26.56 7.20 40.46
N ARG A 165 -25.52 8.00 40.69
CA ARG A 165 -25.01 8.30 42.05
C ARG A 165 -25.56 9.56 42.71
N ALA A 166 -26.39 10.36 42.03
CA ALA A 166 -26.89 11.63 42.56
C ALA A 166 -28.25 11.55 43.30
N ALA A 167 -28.89 10.39 43.42
CA ALA A 167 -30.26 10.27 43.94
C ALA A 167 -30.42 9.62 45.34
N LEU A 168 -29.34 9.43 46.12
CA LEU A 168 -29.41 8.72 47.41
C LEU A 168 -28.67 9.42 48.57
N GLY A 169 -28.68 10.75 48.62
CA GLY A 169 -28.18 11.45 49.82
C GLY A 169 -28.61 12.90 49.89
N GLY A 170 -29.50 13.21 50.84
CA GLY A 170 -29.85 14.57 51.27
C GLY A 170 -31.34 14.79 51.44
#